data_AF-A0A7C2S3P1-F1
#
_entry.id   AF-A0A7C2S3P1-F1
#
_cell.length_a   1.000
_cell.length_b   1.000
_cell.length_c   1.000
_cell.angle_alpha   90.00
_cell.angle_beta   90.00
_cell.angle_gamma   90.00
#
_symmetry.space_group_name_H-M   'P 1'
#
loop_
_entity.id
_entity.type
_entity.pdbx_description
1 polymer ?
#
loop_
_entity_poly.entity_id
_entity_poly.type
_entity_poly.pdbx_seq_one_letter_code
_entity_poly.pdbx_strand_id
1 'polypeptide(L)'
;SKMIVKVSSKGQVVVPREIRERMGIKAGAFFEFRQVDDKRLEITVIKDPIEELEGILAGTNALQELEEEHRKEIEEDELYSRRMGSGSLAAKRKRISQSQKITRAGKKQ
;
A
#
# COMPACT_ATOMS: atom_id res chain seq x y z
N SER A 1 -14.82 -23.33 -26.01
CA SER A 1 -16.20 -23.63 -25.55
C SER A 1 -16.92 -22.32 -25.26
N LYS A 2 -18.15 -22.14 -25.76
CA LYS A 2 -18.99 -20.98 -25.44
C LYS A 2 -19.91 -21.34 -24.27
N MET A 3 -19.95 -20.52 -23.23
CA MET A 3 -20.88 -20.66 -22.10
C MET A 3 -21.61 -19.33 -21.88
N ILE A 4 -22.87 -19.41 -21.46
CA ILE A 4 -23.70 -18.26 -21.12
C ILE A 4 -24.00 -18.34 -19.63
N VAL A 5 -23.74 -17.26 -18.92
CA VAL A 5 -23.98 -17.11 -17.48
C VAL A 5 -24.83 -15.88 -17.26
N LYS A 6 -25.76 -15.95 -16.31
CA LYS A 6 -26.61 -14.82 -15.94
C LYS A 6 -25.97 -14.06 -14.79
N VAL A 7 -26.03 -12.74 -14.86
CA VAL A 7 -25.60 -11.87 -13.76
C VAL A 7 -26.56 -12.00 -12.57
N SER A 8 -26.01 -12.03 -11.36
CA SER A 8 -26.81 -12.00 -10.13
C SER A 8 -27.45 -10.62 -9.93
N SER A 9 -28.41 -10.51 -9.00
CA SER A 9 -29.02 -9.22 -8.64
C SER A 9 -28.00 -8.19 -8.11
N LYS A 10 -26.84 -8.65 -7.65
CA LYS A 10 -25.75 -7.81 -7.14
C LYS A 10 -24.68 -7.51 -8.20
N GLY A 11 -24.92 -7.84 -9.47
CA GLY A 11 -23.96 -7.60 -10.55
C GLY A 11 -22.83 -8.64 -10.64
N GLN A 12 -22.93 -9.76 -9.94
CA GLN A 12 -21.87 -10.78 -9.91
C GLN A 12 -22.05 -11.79 -11.03
N VAL A 13 -20.95 -12.20 -11.65
CA VAL A 13 -20.91 -13.31 -12.62
C VAL A 13 -20.14 -14.47 -12.00
N VAL A 14 -20.75 -15.65 -11.97
CA VAL A 14 -20.10 -16.85 -11.45
C VAL A 14 -19.23 -17.46 -12.56
N VAL A 15 -17.92 -17.59 -12.31
CA VAL A 15 -17.01 -18.31 -13.21
C VAL A 15 -17.36 -19.81 -13.17
N PRO A 16 -17.76 -20.44 -14.29
CA PRO A 16 -18.09 -21.87 -14.34
C PRO A 16 -16.93 -22.78 -13.88
N ARG A 17 -17.26 -23.93 -13.30
CA ARG A 17 -16.29 -24.89 -12.73
C ARG A 17 -15.18 -25.27 -13.71
N GLU A 18 -15.55 -25.58 -14.95
CA GLU A 18 -14.61 -25.98 -16.01
C GLU A 18 -13.55 -24.91 -16.31
N ILE A 19 -13.95 -23.63 -16.27
CA ILE A 19 -13.04 -22.50 -16.47
C ILE A 19 -12.14 -22.35 -15.24
N ARG A 20 -12.72 -22.44 -14.03
CA ARG A 20 -11.93 -22.36 -12.79
C ARG A 20 -10.85 -23.43 -12.73
N GLU A 21 -11.18 -24.68 -13.04
CA GLU A 21 -10.22 -25.79 -13.01
C GLU A 21 -9.13 -25.64 -14.09
N ARG A 22 -9.51 -25.27 -15.32
CA ARG A 22 -8.56 -25.09 -16.42
C ARG A 22 -7.59 -23.93 -16.17
N MET A 23 -8.05 -22.87 -15.52
CA MET A 23 -7.26 -21.67 -15.22
C MET A 23 -6.64 -21.68 -13.82
N GLY A 24 -6.83 -22.75 -13.04
CA GLY A 24 -6.31 -22.84 -11.67
C GLY A 24 -6.86 -21.79 -10.70
N ILE A 25 -8.04 -21.23 -10.97
CA ILE A 25 -8.67 -20.19 -10.14
C ILE A 25 -9.14 -20.81 -8.82
N LYS A 26 -8.55 -20.34 -7.72
CA LYS A 26 -8.93 -20.73 -6.35
C LYS A 26 -9.73 -19.61 -5.67
N ALA A 27 -10.38 -19.95 -4.55
CA ALA A 27 -10.98 -18.93 -3.69
C ALA A 27 -9.89 -17.95 -3.22
N GLY A 28 -10.19 -16.65 -3.25
CA GLY A 28 -9.24 -15.59 -2.90
C GLY A 28 -8.33 -15.14 -4.05
N ALA A 29 -8.44 -15.70 -5.25
CA ALA A 29 -7.67 -15.23 -6.40
C ALA A 29 -7.99 -13.78 -6.76
N PHE A 30 -6.95 -13.03 -7.13
CA PHE A 30 -7.05 -11.67 -7.61
C PHE A 30 -7.26 -11.64 -9.13
N PHE A 31 -8.06 -10.68 -9.59
CA PHE A 31 -8.35 -10.48 -11.00
C PHE A 31 -8.13 -9.02 -11.39
N GLU A 32 -7.45 -8.81 -12.50
CA GLU A 32 -7.46 -7.53 -13.21
C GLU A 32 -8.62 -7.52 -14.21
N PHE A 33 -9.34 -6.40 -14.23
CA PHE A 33 -10.41 -6.14 -15.18
C PHE A 33 -9.98 -5.04 -16.15
N ARG A 34 -10.07 -5.31 -17.45
CA ARG A 34 -9.76 -4.34 -18.49
C ARG A 34 -10.89 -4.25 -19.49
N GLN A 35 -11.47 -3.06 -19.63
CA GLN A 35 -12.49 -2.82 -20.65
C GLN A 35 -11.80 -2.67 -22.02
N VAL A 36 -12.16 -3.54 -22.96
CA VAL A 36 -11.61 -3.52 -24.33
C VAL A 36 -12.45 -2.61 -25.22
N ASP A 37 -13.78 -2.70 -25.07
CA ASP A 37 -14.76 -1.85 -25.75
C ASP A 37 -16.09 -1.81 -24.95
N ASP A 38 -17.13 -1.20 -25.50
CA ASP A 38 -18.44 -1.03 -24.85
C ASP A 38 -19.12 -2.33 -24.43
N LYS A 39 -18.73 -3.47 -25.02
CA LYS A 39 -19.39 -4.78 -24.81
C LYS A 39 -18.42 -5.88 -24.40
N ARG A 40 -17.13 -5.57 -24.28
CA ARG A 40 -16.09 -6.57 -23.99
C ARG A 40 -15.25 -6.15 -22.80
N LEU A 41 -15.15 -7.09 -21.86
CA LEU A 41 -14.32 -7.02 -20.68
C LEU A 41 -13.35 -8.19 -20.73
N GLU A 42 -12.06 -7.89 -20.63
CA GLU A 42 -11.01 -8.86 -20.42
C GLU A 42 -10.76 -9.02 -18.92
N ILE A 43 -10.60 -10.27 -18.48
CA ILE A 43 -10.37 -10.61 -17.08
C ILE A 43 -9.15 -11.50 -17.01
N THR A 44 -8.14 -11.07 -16.26
CA THR A 44 -6.85 -11.77 -16.12
C THR A 44 -6.63 -12.14 -14.67
N VAL A 45 -6.26 -13.40 -14.40
CA VAL A 45 -5.82 -13.82 -13.06
C VAL A 45 -4.46 -13.19 -12.80
N ILE A 46 -4.31 -12.49 -11.70
CA ILE A 46 -3.05 -11.90 -11.27
C ILE A 46 -2.58 -12.56 -9.97
N LYS A 47 -1.29 -12.42 -9.66
CA LYS A 47 -0.76 -12.80 -8.35
C LYS A 47 -1.32 -11.85 -7.29
N ASP A 48 -1.19 -12.25 -6.03
CA ASP A 48 -1.48 -11.35 -4.92
C ASP A 48 -0.56 -10.12 -5.03
N PRO A 49 -1.11 -8.90 -5.20
CA PRO A 49 -0.29 -7.70 -5.32
C PRO A 49 0.59 -7.47 -4.10
N ILE A 50 0.19 -7.93 -2.91
CA ILE A 50 0.97 -7.81 -1.69
C ILE A 50 2.18 -8.76 -1.74
N GLU A 51 1.99 -10.00 -2.20
CA GLU A 51 3.10 -10.93 -2.42
C GLU A 51 4.07 -10.39 -3.49
N GLU A 52 3.56 -9.75 -4.55
CA GLU A 52 4.43 -9.13 -5.57
C GLU A 52 5.28 -7.96 -5.05
N LEU A 53 4.83 -7.29 -3.99
CA LEU A 53 5.60 -6.23 -3.33
C LEU A 53 6.63 -6.76 -2.32
N GLU A 54 6.58 -8.06 -2.00
CA GLU A 54 7.53 -8.67 -1.08
C GLU A 54 8.95 -8.55 -1.64
N GLY A 55 9.86 -7.97 -0.84
CA GLY A 55 11.24 -7.76 -1.26
C GLY A 55 11.45 -6.63 -2.28
N ILE A 56 10.47 -5.76 -2.53
CA ILE A 56 10.63 -4.62 -3.47
C ILE A 56 11.80 -3.68 -3.11
N LEU A 57 12.21 -3.64 -1.85
CA LEU A 57 13.36 -2.86 -1.36
C LEU A 57 14.64 -3.70 -1.22
N ALA A 58 14.63 -4.98 -1.60
CA ALA A 58 15.80 -5.84 -1.53
C ALA A 58 16.93 -5.29 -2.41
N GLY A 59 18.16 -5.27 -1.88
CA GLY A 59 19.33 -4.72 -2.57
C GLY A 59 19.41 -3.18 -2.58
N THR A 60 18.45 -2.49 -1.97
CA THR A 60 18.55 -1.05 -1.70
C THR A 60 19.19 -0.81 -0.33
N ASN A 61 19.67 0.42 -0.09
CA ASN A 61 20.18 0.85 1.20
C ASN A 61 19.07 1.36 2.14
N ALA A 62 17.80 1.10 1.83
CA ALA A 62 16.66 1.68 2.55
C ALA A 62 16.71 1.43 4.08
N LEU A 63 17.19 0.27 4.52
CA LEU A 63 17.36 -0.01 5.95
C LEU A 63 18.46 0.86 6.58
N GLN A 64 19.61 0.98 5.92
CA GLN A 64 20.72 1.77 6.43
C GLN A 64 20.38 3.27 6.45
N GLU A 65 19.73 3.77 5.41
CA GLU A 65 19.25 5.15 5.34
C GLU A 65 18.27 5.45 6.49
N LEU A 66 17.32 4.55 6.76
CA LEU A 66 16.38 4.67 7.87
C LEU A 66 17.10 4.72 9.23
N GLU A 67 18.10 3.86 9.44
CA GLU A 67 18.88 3.83 10.68
C GLU A 67 19.73 5.09 10.87
N GLU A 68 20.33 5.60 9.80
CA GLU A 68 21.12 6.84 9.81
C GLU A 68 20.24 8.06 10.10
N GLU A 69 19.06 8.15 9.48
CA GLU A 69 18.08 9.19 9.79
C GLU A 69 17.66 9.13 11.27
N HIS A 70 17.34 7.93 11.76
CA HIS A 70 16.94 7.76 13.16
C HIS A 70 18.05 8.15 14.14
N ARG A 71 19.31 7.83 13.82
CA ARG A 71 20.46 8.22 14.65
C ARG A 71 20.61 9.74 14.73
N LYS A 72 20.47 10.44 13.60
CA LYS A 72 20.52 11.91 13.54
C LYS A 72 19.40 12.54 14.39
N GLU A 73 18.18 11.99 14.32
CA GLU A 73 17.08 12.47 15.16
C GLU A 73 17.38 12.35 16.66
N ILE A 74 17.94 11.22 17.10
CA ILE A 74 18.34 10.99 18.50
C ILE A 74 19.43 11.99 18.90
N GLU A 75 20.48 12.14 18.11
CA GLU A 75 21.59 13.06 18.40
C GLU A 75 21.10 14.52 18.51
N GLU A 76 20.21 14.95 17.61
CA GLU A 76 19.59 16.27 17.67
C GLU A 76 18.75 16.47 18.93
N ASP A 77 17.96 15.47 19.32
CA ASP A 77 17.14 15.51 20.53
C ASP A 77 18.00 15.58 21.79
N GLU A 78 19.09 14.81 21.86
CA GLU A 78 20.06 14.87 22.95
C GLU A 78 20.73 16.24 23.04
N LEU A 79 21.22 16.76 21.91
CA LEU A 79 21.89 18.06 21.84
C LEU A 79 20.95 19.19 22.30
N TYR A 80 19.68 19.13 21.88
CA TYR A 80 18.65 20.07 22.28
C TYR A 80 18.34 19.99 23.78
N SER A 81 18.27 18.78 24.32
CA SER A 81 18.05 18.52 25.74
C SER A 81 19.20 19.05 26.60
N ARG A 82 20.45 18.86 26.15
CA ARG A 82 21.65 19.37 26.81
C ARG A 82 21.71 20.91 26.79
N ARG A 83 21.32 21.56 25.68
CA ARG A 83 21.39 23.02 25.54
C ARG A 83 20.32 23.79 26.32
N MET A 84 19.11 23.23 26.45
CA MET A 84 17.94 24.01 26.86
C MET A 84 17.28 23.51 28.15
N GLY A 85 17.82 22.47 28.79
CA GLY A 85 17.23 21.85 29.99
C GLY A 85 15.96 21.05 29.69
N SER A 86 15.58 20.15 30.60
CA SER A 86 14.51 19.15 30.44
C SER A 86 13.12 19.71 30.05
N GLY A 87 12.85 21.00 30.29
CA GLY A 87 11.61 21.67 29.91
C GLY A 87 11.44 21.95 28.41
N SER A 88 12.51 21.91 27.61
CA SER A 88 12.47 22.32 26.19
C SER A 88 11.97 21.23 25.24
N LEU A 89 12.17 19.94 25.56
CA LEU A 89 11.69 18.79 24.79
C LEU A 89 10.17 18.82 24.59
N ALA A 90 9.43 19.28 25.61
CA ALA A 90 7.99 19.48 25.55
C ALA A 90 7.59 20.53 24.50
N ALA A 91 8.41 21.58 24.32
CA ALA A 91 8.19 22.61 23.30
C ALA A 91 8.51 22.11 21.87
N LYS A 92 9.56 21.28 21.69
CA LYS A 92 9.90 20.65 20.39
C LYS A 92 8.79 19.69 19.94
N ARG A 93 8.32 18.79 20.83
CA ARG A 93 7.18 17.87 20.54
C ARG A 93 5.92 18.62 20.10
N LYS A 94 5.62 19.76 20.74
CA LYS A 94 4.45 20.60 20.38
C LYS A 94 4.58 21.16 18.96
N ARG A 95 5.77 21.64 18.56
CA ARG A 95 6.06 22.14 17.20
C ARG A 95 6.04 21.04 16.14
N ILE A 96 6.65 19.88 16.40
CA ILE A 96 6.66 18.75 15.46
C ILE A 96 5.24 18.27 15.16
N SER A 97 4.38 18.15 16.19
CA SER A 97 2.98 17.77 16.00
C SER A 97 2.18 18.77 15.14
N GLN A 98 2.52 20.07 15.20
CA GLN A 98 1.89 21.09 14.38
C GLN A 98 2.38 21.03 12.93
N SER A 99 3.69 20.88 12.69
CA SER A 99 4.22 20.72 11.33
C SER A 99 3.72 19.46 10.62
N GLN A 100 3.61 18.33 11.35
CA GLN A 100 3.05 17.09 10.79
C GLN A 100 1.55 17.17 10.48
N LYS A 101 0.78 18.01 11.21
CA LYS A 101 -0.63 18.28 10.87
C LYS A 101 -0.77 19.12 9.60
N ILE A 102 0.13 20.08 9.39
CA ILE A 102 0.13 20.95 8.19
C ILE A 102 0.49 20.14 6.93
N THR A 103 1.50 19.27 7.00
CA THR A 103 1.89 18.42 5.86
C THR A 103 0.84 17.36 5.51
N ARG A 104 0.10 16.84 6.49
CA ARG A 104 -1.06 15.94 6.25
C ARG A 104 -2.27 16.66 5.66
N ALA A 105 -2.47 17.95 5.94
CA ALA A 105 -3.56 18.75 5.37
C ALA A 105 -3.30 19.15 3.91
N GLY A 106 -2.04 19.36 3.51
CA GLY A 106 -1.65 19.71 2.13
C GLY A 106 -1.65 18.54 1.14
N LYS A 107 -1.72 17.29 1.61
CA LYS A 107 -1.72 16.07 0.77
C LYS A 107 -3.13 15.62 0.32
N LYS A 108 -4.14 16.48 0.47
CA LYS A 108 -5.56 16.22 0.13
C LYS A 108 -6.06 17.02 -1.09
N GLN A 109 -5.17 17.56 -1.93
CA GLN A 109 -5.52 18.12 -3.23
C GLN A 109 -4.92 17.27 -4.34
#